data_AF-A0A6M0CAR3-F1
#
_entry.id   AF-A0A6M0CAR3-F1
#
_cell.length_a   1.000
_cell.length_b   1.000
_cell.length_c   1.000
_cell.angle_alpha   90.00
_cell.angle_beta   90.00
_cell.angle_gamma   90.00
#
_symmetry.space_group_name_H-M   'P 1'
#
loop_
_entity.id
_entity.type
_entity.pdbx_description
1 polymer ?
#
loop_
_entity_poly.entity_id
_entity_poly.type
_entity_poly.pdbx_seq_one_letter_code
_entity_poly.pdbx_strand_id
1 'polypeptide(L)'
;MTLVISNETLEKIEMSEEQLRLEIAVMLFQQERFTLAQAARFARINQLAFQRLLASRKIPLHYGMEELMEYFYSLKEFETIG
;
A
#
# COMPACT_ATOMS: atom_id res chain seq x y z
N MET A 1 -11.17 13.22 13.11
CA MET A 1 -11.38 14.09 11.93
C MET A 1 -11.88 13.21 10.78
N THR A 2 -12.86 13.66 9.99
CA THR A 2 -13.46 12.86 8.90
C THR A 2 -13.25 13.57 7.58
N LEU A 3 -12.81 12.84 6.55
CA LEU A 3 -12.79 13.29 5.16
C LEU A 3 -14.04 12.75 4.47
N VAL A 4 -14.79 13.62 3.77
CA VAL A 4 -16.00 13.25 3.03
C VAL A 4 -15.77 13.56 1.55
N ILE A 5 -16.02 12.56 0.70
CA ILE A 5 -16.02 12.71 -0.77
C ILE A 5 -17.48 12.80 -1.23
N SER A 6 -17.81 13.82 -2.01
CA SER A 6 -19.18 14.01 -2.52
C SER A 6 -19.48 13.06 -3.69
N ASN A 7 -20.75 12.69 -3.86
CA ASN A 7 -21.20 11.90 -5.02
C ASN A 7 -20.92 12.61 -6.35
N GLU A 8 -21.04 13.94 -6.38
CA GLU A 8 -20.67 14.76 -7.56
C GLU A 8 -19.21 14.52 -7.98
N THR A 9 -18.30 14.38 -7.00
CA THR A 9 -16.89 14.10 -7.29
C THR A 9 -16.72 12.71 -7.88
N LEU A 10 -17.42 11.72 -7.31
CA LEU A 10 -17.41 10.32 -7.78
C LEU A 10 -17.98 10.19 -9.21
N GLU A 11 -19.07 10.89 -9.50
CA GLU A 11 -19.68 10.96 -10.83
C GLU A 11 -18.73 11.58 -11.86
N LYS A 12 -18.04 12.68 -11.50
CA LYS A 12 -17.08 13.35 -12.40
C LYS A 12 -15.88 12.50 -12.78
N ILE A 13 -15.43 11.61 -11.89
CA ILE A 13 -14.31 10.70 -12.15
C ILE A 13 -14.76 9.32 -12.62
N GLU A 14 -16.07 9.12 -12.77
CA GLU A 14 -16.68 7.85 -13.19
C GLU A 14 -16.27 6.66 -12.28
N MET A 15 -16.17 6.88 -10.97
CA MET A 15 -15.80 5.85 -10.00
C MET A 15 -16.85 5.66 -8.92
N SER A 16 -17.06 4.42 -8.49
CA SER A 16 -17.77 4.11 -7.25
C SER A 16 -16.92 4.42 -6.02
N GLU A 17 -17.56 4.53 -4.85
CA GLU A 17 -16.84 4.67 -3.57
C GLU A 17 -15.86 3.52 -3.34
N GLU A 18 -16.24 2.30 -3.74
CA GLU A 18 -15.38 1.11 -3.60
C GLU A 18 -14.15 1.18 -4.51
N GLN A 19 -14.33 1.62 -5.76
CA GLN A 19 -13.22 1.82 -6.69
C GLN A 19 -12.27 2.89 -6.19
N LEU A 20 -12.78 4.06 -5.77
CA LEU A 20 -11.92 5.13 -5.25
C LEU A 20 -11.16 4.69 -3.99
N ARG A 21 -11.82 3.95 -3.08
CA ARG A 21 -11.17 3.40 -1.88
C ARG A 21 -10.05 2.42 -2.24
N LEU A 22 -10.27 1.59 -3.27
CA LEU A 22 -9.26 0.67 -3.78
C LEU A 22 -8.06 1.43 -4.36
N GLU A 23 -8.29 2.49 -5.14
CA GLU A 23 -7.22 3.32 -5.68
C GLU A 23 -6.41 4.01 -4.58
N ILE A 24 -7.07 4.53 -3.54
CA ILE A 24 -6.38 5.11 -2.37
C ILE A 24 -5.55 4.05 -1.65
N ALA A 25 -6.07 2.83 -1.48
CA ALA A 25 -5.33 1.73 -0.86
C ALA A 25 -4.05 1.39 -1.64
N VAL A 26 -4.16 1.31 -2.97
CA VAL A 26 -3.03 1.02 -3.86
C VAL A 26 -2.01 2.15 -3.83
N MET A 27 -2.46 3.41 -3.89
CA MET A 27 -1.58 4.57 -3.78
C MET A 27 -0.79 4.56 -2.46
N LEU A 28 -1.45 4.32 -1.32
CA LEU A 28 -0.80 4.29 -0.01
C LEU A 28 0.16 3.10 0.14
N PHE A 29 -0.14 1.96 -0.51
CA PHE A 29 0.78 0.83 -0.58
C PHE A 29 2.04 1.17 -1.39
N GLN A 30 1.88 1.76 -2.59
CA GLN A 30 3.00 2.15 -3.44
C GLN A 30 3.89 3.24 -2.82
N GLN A 31 3.33 4.07 -1.95
CA GLN A 31 4.06 5.08 -1.18
C GLN A 31 4.71 4.52 0.09
N GLU A 32 4.66 3.20 0.31
CA GLU A 32 5.17 2.52 1.50
C GLU A 32 4.55 3.06 2.81
N ARG A 33 3.36 3.65 2.72
CA ARG A 33 2.58 4.14 3.88
C ARG A 33 1.70 3.06 4.46
N PHE A 34 1.27 2.12 3.63
CA PHE A 34 0.54 0.92 4.05
C PHE A 34 1.33 -0.35 3.73
N THR A 35 1.36 -1.26 4.70
CA THR A 35 1.70 -2.66 4.43
C THR A 35 0.61 -3.33 3.59
N LEU A 36 0.92 -4.50 3.01
CA LEU A 36 -0.06 -5.28 2.23
C LEU A 36 -1.34 -5.56 3.02
N ALA A 37 -1.23 -5.89 4.31
CA ALA A 37 -2.37 -6.16 5.18
C ALA A 37 -3.19 -4.90 5.48
N GLN A 38 -2.54 -3.75 5.70
CA GLN A 38 -3.21 -2.47 5.94
C GLN A 38 -3.98 -2.01 4.70
N ALA A 39 -3.36 -2.11 3.51
CA ALA A 39 -4.00 -1.73 2.25
C ALA A 39 -5.21 -2.62 1.93
N ALA A 40 -5.08 -3.94 2.10
CA ALA A 40 -6.20 -4.87 1.92
C ALA A 40 -7.38 -4.55 2.86
N ARG A 41 -7.08 -4.31 4.15
CA ARG A 41 -8.08 -3.92 5.14
C ARG A 41 -8.76 -2.60 4.80
N PHE A 42 -7.99 -1.59 4.35
CA PHE A 42 -8.54 -0.30 3.94
C PHE A 42 -9.46 -0.43 2.72
N ALA A 43 -9.04 -1.24 1.73
CA ALA A 43 -9.82 -1.58 0.55
C ALA A 43 -11.04 -2.48 0.84
N ARG A 44 -11.18 -3.00 2.07
CA ARG A 44 -12.23 -3.94 2.49
C ARG A 44 -12.25 -5.24 1.68
N ILE A 45 -11.08 -5.70 1.24
CA ILE A 45 -10.91 -7.00 0.59
C ILE A 45 -9.89 -7.84 1.35
N ASN A 46 -9.89 -9.16 1.14
CA ASN A 46 -8.89 -10.01 1.76
C ASN A 46 -7.49 -9.77 1.14
N GLN A 47 -6.44 -10.12 1.89
CA GLN A 47 -5.06 -9.87 1.51
C GLN A 47 -4.68 -10.55 0.18
N LEU A 48 -5.16 -11.77 -0.06
CA LEU A 48 -4.90 -12.51 -1.30
C LEU A 48 -5.55 -11.82 -2.53
N ALA A 49 -6.76 -11.30 -2.38
CA ALA A 49 -7.45 -10.54 -3.43
C ALA A 49 -6.69 -9.25 -3.74
N PHE A 50 -6.20 -8.54 -2.72
CA PHE A 50 -5.37 -7.36 -2.91
C PHE A 50 -4.04 -7.69 -3.60
N GLN A 51 -3.38 -8.79 -3.21
CA GLN A 51 -2.16 -9.25 -3.86
C GLN A 51 -2.39 -9.59 -5.35
N ARG A 52 -3.49 -10.25 -5.68
CA ARG A 52 -3.89 -10.54 -7.08
C ARG A 52 -4.16 -9.26 -7.88
N LEU A 53 -4.77 -8.26 -7.26
CA LEU A 53 -4.99 -6.95 -7.86
C LEU A 53 -3.67 -6.24 -8.18
N LEU A 54 -2.72 -6.23 -7.24
CA LEU A 54 -1.39 -5.66 -7.49
C LEU A 54 -0.69 -6.37 -8.64
N ALA A 55 -0.74 -7.71 -8.65
CA ALA A 55 -0.16 -8.52 -9.72
C ALA A 55 -0.79 -8.23 -11.09
N SER A 56 -2.12 -8.12 -11.18
CA SER A 56 -2.80 -7.81 -12.44
C SER A 56 -2.45 -6.41 -12.98
N ARG A 57 -2.15 -5.47 -12.07
CA ARG A 57 -1.69 -4.11 -12.38
C ARG A 57 -0.18 -3.99 -12.55
N LYS A 58 0.57 -5.10 -12.46
CA LYS A 58 2.05 -5.13 -12.49
C LYS A 58 2.69 -4.22 -11.44
N ILE A 59 2.01 -4.03 -10.31
CA ILE A 59 2.55 -3.28 -9.18
C ILE A 59 3.42 -4.25 -8.38
N PRO A 60 4.73 -3.99 -8.25
CA PRO A 60 5.60 -4.88 -7.52
C PRO A 60 5.16 -4.94 -6.06
N LEU A 61 5.11 -6.15 -5.51
CA LEU A 61 5.09 -6.36 -4.07
C LEU A 61 6.51 -5.99 -3.62
N HIS A 62 6.80 -4.73 -3.36
CA HIS A 62 8.04 -4.38 -2.67
C HIS A 62 8.00 -5.12 -1.33
N TYR A 63 8.62 -6.30 -1.27
CA TYR A 63 8.93 -6.96 0.00
C TYR A 63 9.71 -5.91 0.79
N GLY A 64 9.12 -5.52 1.91
CA GLY A 64 9.26 -4.18 2.47
C GLY A 64 10.71 -3.73 2.55
N MET A 65 10.93 -2.46 2.24
CA MET A 65 12.13 -1.71 2.63
C MET A 65 12.48 -1.86 4.13
N GLU A 66 11.56 -2.39 4.95
CA GLU A 66 11.81 -2.81 6.34
C GLU A 66 12.84 -3.96 6.45
N GLU A 67 12.84 -4.96 5.57
CA GLU A 67 13.90 -6.01 5.55
C GLU A 67 15.23 -5.45 5.00
N LEU A 68 15.17 -4.47 4.09
CA LEU A 68 16.35 -3.83 3.52
C LEU A 68 17.03 -2.87 4.49
N MET A 69 16.27 -2.10 5.29
CA MET A 69 16.83 -1.22 6.32
C MET A 69 17.43 -2.00 7.49
N GLU A 70 16.79 -3.07 7.98
CA GLU A 70 17.39 -3.91 9.03
C GLU A 70 18.72 -4.54 8.59
N TYR A 71 18.86 -4.92 7.31
CA TYR A 71 20.14 -5.39 6.78
C TYR A 71 21.24 -4.31 6.82
N PHE A 72 20.94 -3.07 6.39
CA PHE A 72 21.92 -1.97 6.41
C PHE A 72 22.32 -1.50 7.82
N TYR A 73 21.40 -1.56 8.79
CA TYR A 73 21.75 -1.26 10.19
C TYR A 73 22.62 -2.36 10.80
N SER A 74 22.35 -3.63 10.52
CA SER A 74 23.18 -4.72 11.06
C SER A 74 24.62 -4.68 10.50
N LEU A 75 24.81 -4.31 9.23
CA LEU A 75 26.15 -4.24 8.62
C LEU A 75 27.03 -3.12 9.19
N LYS A 76 26.47 -2.01 9.67
CA LYS A 76 27.26 -0.93 10.29
C LYS A 76 27.78 -1.25 11.69
N GLU A 77 27.14 -2.17 12.41
CA GLU A 77 27.61 -2.58 13.73
C GLU A 77 28.83 -3.51 13.66
N PHE A 78 28.98 -4.29 12.58
CA PHE A 78 30.12 -5.22 12.44
C PHE A 78 31.43 -4.56 11.99
N GLU A 79 31.40 -3.37 11.39
CA GLU A 79 32.64 -2.64 11.00
C GLU A 79 33.25 -1.80 12.14
N THR A 80 32.54 -1.63 13.27
CA THR A 80 33.05 -0.82 14.41
C THR A 80 33.64 -1.68 15.54
N ILE A 81 33.56 -3.00 15.45
CA ILE A 81 34.09 -3.96 16.45
C ILE A 81 35.17 -4.88 15.82
N GLY A 82 35.81 -4.44 14.74
CA GLY A 82 36.93 -5.13 14.08
C GLY A 82 38.25 -4.39 14.25
#